data_AF-A0A939QF55-F1
#
_entry.id   AF-A0A939QF55-F1
#
_cell.length_a   1.000
_cell.length_b   1.000
_cell.length_c   1.000
_cell.angle_alpha   90.00
_cell.angle_beta   90.00
_cell.angle_gamma   90.00
#
_symmetry.space_group_name_H-M   'P 1'
#
loop_
_entity.id
_entity.type
_entity.pdbx_description
1 polymer ?
#
loop_
_entity_poly.entity_id
_entity_poly.type
_entity_poly.pdbx_seq_one_letter_code
_entity_poly.pdbx_strand_id
1 'polypeptide(L)'
;MVNPKESAPQNAGVDVYVIAYDAEGNEMRLLPFEVTDEIMDRSRSFGIDKGTWTIERIKHGPLVAAESQLRLANVGSLGRAINDNGYGTQLIVDRTSPPIDEDIYDIEKRYDVDIKDESIVAVIKQRYPTQPEKSPQQIAAGLEGIAAAYDCHITEVEFLLPGGDKPEDRLALWDGDDEWVERFRKETIETLAVTAHDVVIYLATDPANTMATLMEGAAAIADFVKATQDGPPDATDVLNLLRGGHFKVLIGEEESHYLEVKTQMHPISAPGDTGKQAKVELAQDVARFANGDVDAILIIGYREASGGGNMIGSLTPVVDAVFNIPQIQNLLDARIMPPVDGLVIEKFPVTDTDSVLAIFVPKQPSEMQPYLVHGAIVEGKTEGAFFSIVRRRGEGSITTSPQQIHAYIVAGKRYLRGHDLRT
;
A
#
# COMPACT_ATOMS: atom_id res chain seq x y z
N MET A 1 35.90 -16.33 20.43
CA MET A 1 34.92 -17.01 19.56
C MET A 1 33.59 -16.31 19.70
N VAL A 2 33.33 -15.32 18.83
CA VAL A 2 32.00 -14.80 18.52
C VAL A 2 32.03 -14.45 17.03
N ASN A 3 31.14 -15.07 16.26
CA ASN A 3 31.00 -14.90 14.81
C ASN A 3 30.55 -13.47 14.48
N PRO A 4 31.15 -12.78 13.49
CA PRO A 4 30.50 -11.65 12.85
C PRO A 4 29.35 -12.20 12.00
N LYS A 5 28.17 -11.59 12.14
CA LYS A 5 27.01 -11.83 11.29
C LYS A 5 27.44 -11.66 9.83
N GLU A 6 27.38 -12.72 9.04
CA GLU A 6 27.34 -12.63 7.59
C GLU A 6 26.09 -11.81 7.24
N SER A 7 26.32 -10.60 6.73
CA SER A 7 25.30 -9.84 6.01
C SER A 7 24.84 -10.70 4.84
N ALA A 8 23.53 -10.88 4.69
CA ALA A 8 22.96 -11.51 3.51
C ALA A 8 23.54 -10.84 2.24
N PRO A 9 23.81 -11.60 1.17
CA PRO A 9 24.32 -11.02 -0.06
C PRO A 9 23.32 -9.98 -0.56
N GLN A 10 23.76 -8.72 -0.63
CA GLN A 10 23.03 -7.69 -1.36
C GLN A 10 22.87 -8.17 -2.80
N ASN A 11 21.64 -8.07 -3.33
CA ASN A 11 21.40 -8.36 -4.74
C ASN A 11 22.26 -7.41 -5.57
N ALA A 12 23.32 -7.93 -6.18
CA ALA A 12 24.19 -7.14 -7.05
C ALA A 12 23.39 -6.78 -8.31
N GLY A 13 22.82 -5.58 -8.32
CA GLY A 13 22.17 -5.00 -9.50
C GLY A 13 23.14 -4.92 -10.68
N VAL A 14 22.61 -4.75 -11.88
CA VAL A 14 23.43 -4.65 -13.09
C VAL A 14 23.86 -3.21 -13.30
N ASP A 15 25.16 -3.01 -13.60
CA ASP A 15 25.69 -1.72 -14.01
C ASP A 15 25.15 -1.31 -15.39
N VAL A 16 24.70 -0.06 -15.49
CA VAL A 16 24.26 0.54 -16.76
C VAL A 16 25.49 1.12 -17.45
N TYR A 17 25.76 0.64 -18.68
CA TYR A 17 26.84 1.14 -19.53
C TYR A 17 26.28 2.05 -20.62
N VAL A 18 27.03 3.09 -20.98
CA VAL A 18 26.76 3.85 -22.20
C VAL A 18 27.42 3.13 -23.35
N ILE A 19 26.64 2.87 -24.40
CA ILE A 19 27.19 2.34 -25.65
C ILE A 19 27.52 3.49 -26.56
N ALA A 20 28.81 3.59 -26.86
CA ALA A 20 29.37 4.51 -27.80
C ALA A 20 29.98 3.75 -28.98
N TYR A 21 30.41 4.49 -29.99
CA TYR A 21 31.22 3.94 -31.07
C TYR A 21 32.51 4.74 -31.16
N ASP A 22 33.64 4.05 -31.31
CA ASP A 22 34.92 4.70 -31.57
C ASP A 22 34.94 5.39 -32.94
N ALA A 23 36.06 6.02 -33.29
CA ALA A 23 36.17 6.74 -34.57
C ALA A 23 36.03 5.84 -35.79
N GLU A 24 36.23 4.54 -35.60
CA GLU A 24 36.22 3.48 -36.58
C GLU A 24 34.86 2.76 -36.63
N GLY A 25 33.91 3.13 -35.76
CA GLY A 25 32.58 2.55 -35.70
C GLY A 25 32.49 1.25 -34.90
N ASN A 26 33.51 0.91 -34.09
CA ASN A 26 33.45 -0.23 -33.19
C ASN A 26 32.71 0.14 -31.90
N GLU A 27 31.87 -0.77 -31.42
CA GLU A 27 31.15 -0.62 -30.16
C GLU A 27 32.14 -0.47 -28.99
N MET A 28 32.03 0.64 -28.28
CA MET A 28 32.69 0.89 -27.01
C MET A 28 31.66 0.78 -25.89
N ARG A 29 32.01 0.03 -24.84
CA ARG A 29 31.22 0.00 -23.60
C ARG A 29 31.95 0.82 -22.57
N LEU A 30 31.32 1.91 -22.19
CA LEU A 30 31.88 2.85 -21.25
C LEU A 30 31.03 2.86 -20.00
N LEU A 31 31.67 2.78 -18.84
CA LEU A 31 31.04 3.24 -17.62
C LEU A 31 30.78 4.74 -17.76
N PRO A 32 29.73 5.29 -17.11
CA PRO A 32 29.35 6.68 -17.30
C PRO A 32 30.49 7.71 -17.09
N PHE A 33 31.46 7.44 -16.22
CA PHE A 33 32.62 8.32 -15.99
C PHE A 33 33.70 8.25 -17.08
N GLU A 34 33.63 7.27 -17.97
CA GLU A 34 34.55 7.08 -19.10
C GLU A 34 34.06 7.77 -20.38
N VAL A 35 32.85 8.35 -20.34
CA VAL A 35 32.23 9.08 -21.46
C VAL A 35 32.75 10.52 -21.46
N THR A 36 33.44 10.91 -22.54
CA THR A 36 33.90 12.28 -22.75
C THR A 36 32.90 13.09 -23.59
N ASP A 37 32.98 14.43 -23.55
CA ASP A 37 32.15 15.32 -24.39
C ASP A 37 32.22 14.97 -25.89
N GLU A 38 33.39 14.54 -26.36
CA GLU A 38 33.62 14.10 -27.73
C GLU A 38 32.85 12.80 -28.08
N ILE A 39 32.73 11.89 -27.11
CA ILE A 39 32.01 10.63 -27.25
C ILE A 39 30.49 10.88 -27.19
N MET A 40 30.04 11.82 -26.38
CA MET A 40 28.65 12.28 -26.29
C MET A 40 28.17 12.91 -27.60
N ASP A 41 28.98 13.77 -28.21
CA ASP A 41 28.63 14.43 -29.47
C ASP A 41 28.52 13.45 -30.65
N ARG A 42 29.25 12.33 -30.60
CA ARG A 42 29.18 11.25 -31.59
C ARG A 42 28.00 10.31 -31.40
N SER A 43 27.54 10.13 -30.16
CA SER A 43 26.58 9.08 -29.80
C SER A 43 25.11 9.54 -29.79
N ARG A 44 24.74 10.49 -30.67
CA ARG A 44 23.39 11.11 -30.73
C ARG A 44 22.23 10.18 -31.15
N SER A 45 22.44 8.87 -31.11
CA SER A 45 21.41 7.84 -31.30
C SER A 45 21.56 6.87 -30.14
N PHE A 46 20.78 7.07 -29.06
CA PHE A 46 20.84 6.21 -27.89
C PHE A 46 20.29 4.83 -28.23
N GLY A 47 21.19 3.87 -28.42
CA GLY A 47 20.90 2.43 -28.36
C GLY A 47 21.91 1.84 -27.38
N ILE A 48 21.50 1.68 -26.11
CA ILE A 48 22.27 0.89 -25.16
C ILE A 48 22.00 -0.57 -25.51
N ASP A 49 23.03 -1.36 -25.81
CA ASP A 49 22.87 -2.78 -26.12
C ASP A 49 24.12 -3.62 -25.80
N LYS A 50 24.14 -4.31 -24.67
CA LYS A 50 24.43 -5.76 -24.68
C LYS A 50 23.85 -6.41 -23.44
N GLY A 51 22.82 -7.19 -23.73
CA GLY A 51 21.95 -7.86 -22.78
C GLY A 51 20.48 -7.57 -23.05
N THR A 52 20.06 -7.27 -24.28
CA THR A 52 18.64 -7.04 -24.67
C THR A 52 17.93 -5.89 -23.95
N TRP A 53 18.61 -4.85 -23.46
CA TRP A 53 17.95 -3.73 -22.73
C TRP A 53 18.09 -2.41 -23.48
N THR A 54 16.98 -1.76 -23.80
CA THR A 54 16.94 -0.51 -24.59
C THR A 54 16.25 0.59 -23.79
N ILE A 55 16.94 1.72 -23.59
CA ILE A 55 16.31 2.99 -23.24
C ILE A 55 16.13 3.75 -24.54
N GLU A 56 14.88 3.90 -24.97
CA GLU A 56 14.51 4.60 -26.18
C GLU A 56 14.23 6.08 -25.88
N ARG A 57 14.33 6.92 -26.91
CA ARG A 57 14.02 8.33 -26.83
C ARG A 57 12.91 8.67 -27.81
N ILE A 58 11.82 9.23 -27.28
CA ILE A 58 10.82 9.87 -28.13
C ILE A 58 11.46 11.13 -28.72
N LYS A 59 11.29 11.37 -30.02
CA LYS A 59 11.89 12.52 -30.71
C LYS A 59 11.55 13.84 -29.99
N HIS A 60 12.58 14.50 -29.45
CA HIS A 60 12.47 15.72 -28.61
C HIS A 60 11.58 15.56 -27.36
N GLY A 61 11.42 14.33 -26.88
CA GLY A 61 10.58 13.97 -25.75
C GLY A 61 11.34 13.19 -24.67
N PRO A 62 10.59 12.60 -23.72
CA PRO A 62 11.16 11.88 -22.60
C PRO A 62 11.87 10.59 -23.05
N LEU A 63 12.70 10.07 -22.14
CA LEU A 63 13.25 8.72 -22.26
C LEU A 63 12.14 7.70 -21.99
N VAL A 64 12.24 6.51 -22.57
CA VAL A 64 11.33 5.40 -22.32
C VAL A 64 12.13 4.13 -22.12
N ALA A 65 11.78 3.32 -21.12
CA ALA A 65 12.35 2.00 -20.97
C ALA A 65 11.34 1.01 -20.40
N ALA A 66 11.47 -0.26 -20.77
CA ALA A 66 10.60 -1.32 -20.29
C ALA A 66 10.84 -1.56 -18.79
N GLU A 67 9.76 -1.68 -18.01
CA GLU A 67 9.77 -1.92 -16.57
C GLU A 67 10.62 -3.14 -16.19
N SER A 68 10.46 -4.25 -16.94
CA SER A 68 11.19 -5.49 -16.70
C SER A 68 12.71 -5.32 -16.77
N GLN A 69 13.19 -4.39 -17.60
CA GLN A 69 14.61 -4.09 -17.76
C GLN A 69 15.07 -3.08 -16.73
N LEU A 70 14.29 -2.01 -16.53
CA LEU A 70 14.59 -0.97 -15.54
C LEU A 70 14.77 -1.56 -14.16
N ARG A 71 13.88 -2.46 -13.72
CA ARG A 71 13.89 -3.10 -12.39
C ARG A 71 15.25 -3.69 -11.99
N LEU A 72 16.06 -4.11 -12.96
CA LEU A 72 17.36 -4.75 -12.72
C LEU A 72 18.53 -3.76 -12.62
N ALA A 73 18.32 -2.52 -13.06
CA ALA A 73 19.34 -1.47 -13.06
C ALA A 73 19.60 -0.93 -11.65
N ASN A 74 20.85 -0.64 -11.35
CA ASN A 74 21.24 0.15 -10.20
C ASN A 74 20.80 1.63 -10.36
N VAL A 75 20.25 2.23 -9.31
CA VAL A 75 19.70 3.60 -9.35
C VAL A 75 20.78 4.64 -9.67
N GLY A 76 21.95 4.55 -9.01
CA GLY A 76 23.06 5.47 -9.26
C GLY A 76 23.66 5.31 -10.67
N SER A 77 23.78 4.08 -11.17
CA SER A 77 24.26 3.81 -12.52
C SER A 77 23.30 4.33 -13.58
N LEU A 78 21.99 4.17 -13.39
CA LEU A 78 20.97 4.78 -14.25
C LEU A 78 21.07 6.31 -14.20
N GLY A 79 21.12 6.89 -12.98
CA GLY A 79 21.28 8.32 -12.76
C GLY A 79 22.40 8.92 -13.59
N ARG A 80 23.61 8.37 -13.49
CA ARG A 80 24.76 8.84 -14.29
C ARG A 80 24.58 8.65 -15.79
N ALA A 81 23.90 7.58 -16.23
CA ALA A 81 23.70 7.32 -17.65
C ALA A 81 22.70 8.29 -18.31
N ILE A 82 21.77 8.83 -17.53
CA ILE A 82 20.75 9.77 -18.03
C ILE A 82 20.99 11.23 -17.59
N ASN A 83 21.92 11.46 -16.67
CA ASN A 83 22.41 12.80 -16.35
C ASN A 83 22.98 13.46 -17.61
N ASP A 84 22.87 14.78 -17.74
CA ASP A 84 23.27 15.55 -18.93
C ASP A 84 22.42 15.34 -20.19
N ASN A 85 21.23 14.74 -20.06
CA ASN A 85 20.25 14.71 -21.13
C ASN A 85 19.68 16.12 -21.42
N GLY A 86 20.22 16.77 -22.45
CA GLY A 86 19.85 18.14 -22.86
C GLY A 86 18.39 18.36 -23.34
N TYR A 87 17.56 17.32 -23.41
CA TYR A 87 16.14 17.42 -23.81
C TYR A 87 15.16 17.11 -22.67
N GLY A 88 15.64 17.00 -21.43
CA GLY A 88 14.84 16.71 -20.25
C GLY A 88 15.23 15.40 -19.57
N THR A 89 14.84 15.28 -18.32
CA THR A 89 15.28 14.22 -17.39
C THR A 89 14.22 13.16 -17.13
N GLN A 90 13.00 13.38 -17.62
CA GLN A 90 11.88 12.47 -17.43
C GLN A 90 12.09 11.14 -18.17
N LEU A 91 11.90 10.05 -17.43
CA LEU A 91 11.92 8.67 -17.89
C LEU A 91 10.53 8.07 -17.70
N ILE A 92 9.90 7.69 -18.82
CA ILE A 92 8.65 6.95 -18.83
C ILE A 92 8.97 5.46 -18.68
N VAL A 93 8.30 4.84 -17.70
CA VAL A 93 8.35 3.39 -17.50
C VAL A 93 7.25 2.75 -18.34
N ASP A 94 7.64 2.03 -19.39
CA ASP A 94 6.71 1.23 -20.17
C ASP A 94 6.47 -0.12 -19.48
N ARG A 95 5.22 -0.41 -19.15
CA ARG A 95 4.82 -1.65 -18.46
C ARG A 95 4.40 -2.77 -19.42
N THR A 96 4.40 -2.52 -20.72
CA THR A 96 4.11 -3.54 -21.72
C THR A 96 5.30 -4.49 -21.91
N SER A 97 5.02 -5.71 -22.37
CA SER A 97 6.10 -6.61 -22.80
C SER A 97 6.77 -6.01 -24.03
N PRO A 98 8.11 -5.91 -24.09
CA PRO A 98 8.79 -5.39 -25.26
C PRO A 98 8.33 -6.07 -26.57
N PRO A 99 8.26 -5.35 -27.69
CA PRO A 99 8.72 -3.97 -27.92
C PRO A 99 7.74 -2.88 -27.40
N ILE A 100 8.26 -1.67 -27.19
CA ILE A 100 7.49 -0.50 -26.71
C ILE A 100 6.39 -0.16 -27.72
N ASP A 101 5.14 -0.07 -27.24
CA ASP A 101 3.98 0.37 -28.05
C ASP A 101 4.03 1.89 -28.28
N GLU A 102 3.53 2.41 -29.40
CA GLU A 102 3.53 3.85 -29.69
C GLU A 102 2.50 4.64 -28.85
N ASP A 103 1.51 3.96 -28.26
CA ASP A 103 0.42 4.54 -27.46
C ASP A 103 0.75 4.71 -25.95
N ILE A 104 2.00 5.04 -25.63
CA ILE A 104 2.55 5.14 -24.24
C ILE A 104 1.82 6.19 -23.37
N TYR A 105 1.14 7.15 -23.99
CA TYR A 105 0.51 8.28 -23.29
C TYR A 105 -0.80 7.93 -22.57
N ASP A 106 -1.41 6.77 -22.83
CA ASP A 106 -2.69 6.34 -22.22
C ASP A 106 -2.53 5.38 -21.02
N ILE A 107 -1.30 5.15 -20.57
CA ILE A 107 -1.04 4.27 -19.41
C ILE A 107 -1.43 5.01 -18.12
N GLU A 108 -2.25 4.40 -17.25
CA GLU A 108 -2.52 4.93 -15.90
C GLU A 108 -1.20 5.00 -15.11
N LYS A 109 -0.64 6.22 -15.06
CA LYS A 109 0.64 6.48 -14.42
C LYS A 109 0.45 6.61 -12.91
N ARG A 110 0.95 5.63 -12.16
CA ARG A 110 1.04 5.71 -10.69
C ARG A 110 2.14 6.68 -10.25
N TYR A 111 3.23 6.74 -11.02
CA TYR A 111 4.36 7.63 -10.83
C TYR A 111 5.11 7.80 -12.15
N ASP A 112 5.86 8.87 -12.28
CA ASP A 112 6.90 9.05 -13.29
C ASP A 112 8.29 8.85 -12.64
N VAL A 113 9.33 8.61 -13.44
CA VAL A 113 10.73 8.66 -12.98
C VAL A 113 11.38 9.91 -13.54
N ASP A 114 12.12 10.63 -12.71
CA ASP A 114 12.78 11.88 -13.09
C ASP A 114 14.17 11.98 -12.43
N ILE A 115 14.96 12.98 -12.84
CA ILE A 115 16.21 13.35 -12.17
C ILE A 115 15.99 14.67 -11.43
N LYS A 116 16.27 14.67 -10.13
CA LYS A 116 16.25 15.86 -9.28
C LYS A 116 17.54 15.91 -8.47
N ASP A 117 18.24 17.04 -8.52
CA ASP A 117 19.53 17.24 -7.82
C ASP A 117 20.50 16.07 -8.04
N GLU A 118 20.72 15.71 -9.32
CA GLU A 118 21.58 14.61 -9.77
C GLU A 118 21.16 13.20 -9.30
N SER A 119 19.98 13.06 -8.68
CA SER A 119 19.46 11.80 -8.15
C SER A 119 18.22 11.35 -8.93
N ILE A 120 18.13 10.05 -9.22
CA ILE A 120 16.89 9.46 -9.74
C ILE A 120 15.84 9.50 -8.64
N VAL A 121 14.68 10.06 -8.96
CA VAL A 121 13.51 10.11 -8.09
C VAL A 121 12.30 9.52 -8.79
N ALA A 122 11.43 8.88 -8.04
CA ALA A 122 10.07 8.62 -8.49
C ALA A 122 9.17 9.80 -8.08
N VAL A 123 8.38 10.29 -9.03
CA VAL A 123 7.49 11.43 -8.86
C VAL A 123 6.05 10.90 -8.83
N ILE A 124 5.47 10.86 -7.63
CA ILE A 124 4.06 10.48 -7.43
C ILE A 124 3.22 11.73 -7.45
N LYS A 125 2.13 11.73 -8.23
CA LYS A 125 1.26 12.89 -8.39
C LYS A 125 -0.18 12.52 -8.12
N GLN A 126 -0.76 13.09 -7.06
CA GLN A 126 -2.17 12.88 -6.70
C GLN A 126 -2.94 14.19 -6.72
N ARG A 127 -4.09 14.20 -7.43
CA ARG A 127 -4.96 15.37 -7.49
C ARG A 127 -6.00 15.35 -6.37
N TYR A 128 -6.01 16.40 -5.56
CA TYR A 128 -7.01 16.69 -4.54
C TYR A 128 -8.01 17.74 -5.07
N PRO A 129 -9.31 17.61 -4.75
CA PRO A 129 -10.34 18.55 -5.22
C PRO A 129 -10.22 19.93 -4.56
N THR A 130 -9.62 19.99 -3.37
CA THR A 130 -9.33 21.20 -2.60
C THR A 130 -7.90 21.13 -2.07
N GLN A 131 -7.41 22.20 -1.45
CA GLN A 131 -6.12 22.14 -0.76
C GLN A 131 -6.15 21.07 0.36
N PRO A 132 -5.15 20.18 0.45
CA PRO A 132 -5.07 19.22 1.54
C PRO A 132 -5.01 19.92 2.91
N GLU A 133 -5.67 19.33 3.92
CA GLU A 133 -5.63 19.88 5.29
C GLU A 133 -4.24 19.79 5.92
N LYS A 134 -3.47 18.75 5.55
CA LYS A 134 -2.10 18.54 6.01
C LYS A 134 -1.14 19.38 5.17
N SER A 135 -0.14 19.98 5.81
CA SER A 135 0.95 20.65 5.09
C SER A 135 1.84 19.63 4.33
N PRO A 136 2.64 20.06 3.34
CA PRO A 136 3.58 19.17 2.66
C PRO A 136 4.52 18.43 3.63
N GLN A 137 5.00 19.11 4.67
CA GLN A 137 5.86 18.50 5.69
C GLN A 137 5.13 17.46 6.54
N GLN A 138 3.85 17.68 6.84
CA GLN A 138 3.03 16.70 7.57
C GLN A 138 2.73 15.46 6.72
N ILE A 139 2.51 15.65 5.41
CA ILE A 139 2.36 14.53 4.46
C ILE A 139 3.66 13.74 4.36
N ALA A 140 4.81 14.43 4.15
CA ALA A 140 6.12 13.78 4.11
C ALA A 140 6.40 12.95 5.37
N ALA A 141 6.19 13.54 6.56
CA ALA A 141 6.38 12.85 7.83
C ALA A 141 5.46 11.63 8.00
N GLY A 142 4.23 11.70 7.49
CA GLY A 142 3.29 10.57 7.51
C GLY A 142 3.68 9.43 6.57
N LEU A 143 4.36 9.73 5.46
CA LEU A 143 4.79 8.74 4.47
C LEU A 143 6.17 8.15 4.75
N GLU A 144 6.98 8.77 5.60
CA GLU A 144 8.37 8.38 5.84
C GLU A 144 8.50 6.95 6.38
N GLY A 145 7.58 6.51 7.24
CA GLY A 145 7.56 5.13 7.74
C GLY A 145 7.33 4.10 6.63
N ILE A 146 6.43 4.42 5.69
CA ILE A 146 6.13 3.58 4.53
C ILE A 146 7.32 3.57 3.58
N ALA A 147 7.87 4.75 3.24
CA ALA A 147 9.04 4.88 2.39
C ALA A 147 10.21 4.03 2.94
N ALA A 148 10.50 4.15 4.23
CA ALA A 148 11.57 3.42 4.89
C ALA A 148 11.36 1.90 4.84
N ALA A 149 10.11 1.41 4.91
CA ALA A 149 9.82 -0.02 4.79
C ALA A 149 10.19 -0.60 3.40
N TYR A 150 10.25 0.27 2.38
CA TYR A 150 10.69 -0.04 1.02
C TYR A 150 12.14 0.39 0.74
N ASP A 151 12.96 0.64 1.77
CA ASP A 151 14.33 1.14 1.63
C ASP A 151 14.43 2.46 0.82
N CYS A 152 13.36 3.25 0.88
CA CYS A 152 13.23 4.56 0.24
C CYS A 152 13.09 5.67 1.30
N HIS A 153 13.13 6.93 0.85
CA HIS A 153 12.88 8.11 1.70
C HIS A 153 12.21 9.22 0.88
N ILE A 154 11.38 10.04 1.55
CA ILE A 154 10.73 11.19 0.90
C ILE A 154 11.75 12.33 0.81
N THR A 155 12.09 12.77 -0.40
CA THR A 155 13.00 13.90 -0.58
C THR A 155 12.27 15.24 -0.51
N GLU A 156 11.07 15.30 -1.07
CA GLU A 156 10.25 16.51 -1.06
C GLU A 156 8.77 16.20 -1.28
N VAL A 157 7.90 17.07 -0.75
CA VAL A 157 6.49 17.12 -1.10
C VAL A 157 6.15 18.55 -1.49
N GLU A 158 5.50 18.72 -2.62
CA GLU A 158 5.08 20.02 -3.15
C GLU A 158 3.57 20.03 -3.42
N PHE A 159 2.96 21.21 -3.25
CA PHE A 159 1.60 21.47 -3.71
C PHE A 159 1.68 22.32 -4.97
N LEU A 160 1.09 21.83 -6.06
CA LEU A 160 1.01 22.56 -7.32
C LEU A 160 -0.46 22.80 -7.68
N LEU A 161 -0.73 23.94 -8.29
CA LEU A 161 -2.04 24.24 -8.87
C LEU A 161 -2.22 23.48 -10.19
N PRO A 162 -3.45 23.35 -10.71
CA PRO A 162 -3.68 22.81 -12.04
C PRO A 162 -2.96 23.72 -13.04
N GLY A 163 -1.93 23.18 -13.71
CA GLY A 163 -1.02 23.95 -14.56
C GLY A 163 0.43 23.98 -14.07
N GLY A 164 0.71 23.57 -12.83
CA GLY A 164 2.06 23.41 -12.30
C GLY A 164 2.60 24.59 -11.48
N ASP A 165 1.86 25.70 -11.39
CA ASP A 165 2.24 26.85 -10.55
C ASP A 165 2.24 26.48 -9.06
N LYS A 166 3.18 27.02 -8.28
CA LYS A 166 3.13 26.90 -6.82
C LYS A 166 2.13 27.89 -6.22
N PRO A 167 1.35 27.54 -5.17
CA PRO A 167 0.49 28.46 -4.47
C PRO A 167 1.22 29.71 -3.95
N GLU A 168 2.49 29.56 -3.56
CA GLU A 168 3.34 30.66 -3.08
C GLU A 168 3.63 31.68 -4.20
N ASP A 169 3.80 31.23 -5.44
CA ASP A 169 4.05 32.12 -6.59
C ASP A 169 2.82 33.02 -6.86
N ARG A 170 1.61 32.47 -6.68
CA ARG A 170 0.36 33.25 -6.78
C ARG A 170 0.25 34.30 -5.67
N LEU A 171 0.68 33.96 -4.46
CA LEU A 171 0.66 34.88 -3.32
C LEU A 171 1.73 35.97 -3.43
N ALA A 172 2.88 35.65 -4.03
CA ALA A 172 3.98 36.60 -4.25
C ALA A 172 3.59 37.75 -5.21
N LEU A 173 2.54 37.59 -6.01
CA LEU A 173 1.97 38.68 -6.82
C LEU A 173 1.37 39.82 -5.98
N TRP A 174 1.09 39.54 -4.70
CA TRP A 174 0.49 40.46 -3.74
C TRP A 174 1.46 40.79 -2.59
N ASP A 175 2.69 41.18 -2.94
CA ASP A 175 3.68 41.64 -1.95
C ASP A 175 3.51 43.15 -1.64
N GLY A 176 3.60 43.52 -0.35
CA GLY A 176 3.44 44.89 0.13
C GLY A 176 2.52 45.06 1.35
N ASP A 177 2.65 46.20 2.03
CA ASP A 177 1.96 46.50 3.31
C ASP A 177 0.65 47.30 3.14
N ASP A 178 0.21 47.53 1.90
CA ASP A 178 -1.01 48.29 1.65
C ASP A 178 -2.27 47.49 2.03
N GLU A 179 -3.28 48.18 2.59
CA GLU A 179 -4.54 47.55 3.03
C GLU A 179 -5.27 46.80 1.90
N TRP A 180 -5.18 47.30 0.66
CA TRP A 180 -5.78 46.65 -0.49
C TRP A 180 -5.03 45.36 -0.89
N VAL A 181 -3.70 45.31 -0.72
CA VAL A 181 -2.86 44.13 -0.97
C VAL A 181 -3.23 43.02 0.02
N GLU A 182 -3.37 43.34 1.30
CA GLU A 182 -3.77 42.37 2.33
C GLU A 182 -5.16 41.78 2.03
N ARG A 183 -6.10 42.60 1.56
CA ARG A 183 -7.42 42.11 1.14
C ARG A 183 -7.34 41.13 -0.03
N PHE A 184 -6.61 41.46 -1.10
CA PHE A 184 -6.45 40.55 -2.24
C PHE A 184 -5.67 39.28 -1.88
N ARG A 185 -4.68 39.40 -1.00
CA ARG A 185 -3.95 38.24 -0.46
C ARG A 185 -4.91 37.31 0.27
N LYS A 186 -5.78 37.85 1.14
CA LYS A 186 -6.81 37.07 1.84
C LYS A 186 -7.78 36.39 0.88
N GLU A 187 -8.31 37.13 -0.11
CA GLU A 187 -9.20 36.57 -1.15
C GLU A 187 -8.50 35.47 -1.96
N THR A 188 -7.21 35.64 -2.25
CA THR A 188 -6.39 34.64 -2.94
C THR A 188 -6.23 33.38 -2.09
N ILE A 189 -5.96 33.51 -0.78
CA ILE A 189 -5.89 32.38 0.15
C ILE A 189 -7.22 31.62 0.20
N GLU A 190 -8.35 32.33 0.32
CA GLU A 190 -9.68 31.73 0.33
C GLU A 190 -9.98 30.98 -0.99
N THR A 191 -9.54 31.54 -2.12
CA THR A 191 -9.67 30.91 -3.45
C THR A 191 -8.79 29.67 -3.56
N LEU A 192 -7.53 29.74 -3.11
CA LEU A 192 -6.60 28.62 -3.13
C LEU A 192 -7.16 27.47 -2.29
N ALA A 193 -7.68 27.73 -1.09
CA ALA A 193 -8.21 26.69 -0.20
C ALA A 193 -9.26 25.79 -0.87
N VAL A 194 -10.11 26.35 -1.74
CA VAL A 194 -11.17 25.62 -2.46
C VAL A 194 -10.78 25.19 -3.88
N THR A 195 -9.55 25.49 -4.31
CA THR A 195 -9.03 25.11 -5.63
C THR A 195 -8.38 23.72 -5.56
N ALA A 196 -8.51 22.96 -6.65
CA ALA A 196 -7.84 21.67 -6.77
C ALA A 196 -6.32 21.82 -6.67
N HIS A 197 -5.66 20.87 -6.02
CA HIS A 197 -4.20 20.82 -5.89
C HIS A 197 -3.66 19.50 -6.43
N ASP A 198 -2.50 19.53 -7.07
CA ASP A 198 -1.66 18.35 -7.27
C ASP A 198 -0.71 18.26 -6.08
N VAL A 199 -0.80 17.19 -5.31
CA VAL A 199 0.23 16.82 -4.34
C VAL A 199 1.28 16.01 -5.08
N VAL A 200 2.49 16.57 -5.18
CA VAL A 200 3.63 15.94 -5.84
C VAL A 200 4.60 15.46 -4.78
N ILE A 201 4.89 14.17 -4.78
CA ILE A 201 5.77 13.51 -3.81
C ILE A 201 6.98 13.00 -4.57
N TYR A 202 8.16 13.40 -4.12
CA TYR A 202 9.44 12.95 -4.64
C TYR A 202 9.99 11.88 -3.71
N LEU A 203 10.16 10.68 -4.25
CA LEU A 203 10.69 9.52 -3.54
C LEU A 203 12.06 9.17 -4.09
N ALA A 204 13.03 8.90 -3.22
CA ALA A 204 14.35 8.42 -3.60
C ALA A 204 14.73 7.17 -2.80
N THR A 205 15.81 6.52 -3.24
CA THR A 205 16.44 5.37 -2.57
C THR A 205 17.96 5.53 -2.61
N ASP A 206 18.70 4.74 -1.83
CA ASP A 206 20.17 4.70 -1.93
C ASP A 206 20.61 4.41 -3.37
N PRO A 207 21.60 5.13 -3.93
CA PRO A 207 22.12 4.88 -5.26
C PRO A 207 22.60 3.44 -5.49
N ALA A 208 22.99 2.69 -4.45
CA ALA A 208 23.39 1.29 -4.51
C ALA A 208 22.21 0.32 -4.70
N ASN A 209 20.97 0.74 -4.40
CA ASN A 209 19.78 -0.07 -4.60
C ASN A 209 19.42 -0.19 -6.09
N THR A 210 18.50 -1.09 -6.41
CA THR A 210 17.98 -1.26 -7.77
C THR A 210 16.77 -0.37 -8.00
N MET A 211 16.45 -0.10 -9.26
CA MET A 211 15.20 0.56 -9.63
C MET A 211 13.98 -0.24 -9.18
N ALA A 212 14.05 -1.57 -9.07
CA ALA A 212 12.94 -2.35 -8.49
C ALA A 212 12.55 -1.84 -7.09
N THR A 213 13.54 -1.54 -6.24
CA THR A 213 13.31 -0.97 -4.90
C THR A 213 12.54 0.36 -5.00
N LEU A 214 13.03 1.29 -5.81
CA LEU A 214 12.39 2.60 -6.00
C LEU A 214 10.98 2.49 -6.57
N MET A 215 10.80 1.62 -7.58
CA MET A 215 9.55 1.41 -8.29
C MET A 215 8.49 0.74 -7.42
N GLU A 216 8.88 -0.24 -6.59
CA GLU A 216 8.00 -0.88 -5.62
C GLU A 216 7.57 0.11 -4.53
N GLY A 217 8.51 0.90 -3.99
CA GLY A 217 8.21 1.96 -3.03
C GLY A 217 7.29 3.04 -3.60
N ALA A 218 7.54 3.47 -4.84
CA ALA A 218 6.72 4.48 -5.52
C ALA A 218 5.30 3.98 -5.81
N ALA A 219 5.15 2.74 -6.27
CA ALA A 219 3.83 2.13 -6.47
C ALA A 219 3.08 2.03 -5.14
N ALA A 220 3.75 1.60 -4.07
CA ALA A 220 3.15 1.45 -2.75
C ALA A 220 2.68 2.79 -2.17
N ILE A 221 3.50 3.85 -2.29
CA ILE A 221 3.13 5.20 -1.84
C ILE A 221 2.01 5.77 -2.70
N ALA A 222 2.04 5.60 -4.01
CA ALA A 222 0.98 6.07 -4.89
C ALA A 222 -0.37 5.45 -4.51
N ASP A 223 -0.42 4.13 -4.34
CA ASP A 223 -1.65 3.42 -3.99
C ASP A 223 -2.10 3.75 -2.56
N PHE A 224 -1.18 3.93 -1.61
CA PHE A 224 -1.51 4.36 -0.24
C PHE A 224 -2.05 5.80 -0.18
N VAL A 225 -1.43 6.73 -0.91
CA VAL A 225 -1.90 8.12 -0.98
C VAL A 225 -3.28 8.20 -1.64
N LYS A 226 -3.53 7.38 -2.67
CA LYS A 226 -4.85 7.25 -3.30
C LYS A 226 -5.89 6.69 -2.31
N ALA A 227 -5.53 5.64 -1.56
CA ALA A 227 -6.38 5.05 -0.53
C ALA A 227 -6.70 6.00 0.63
N THR A 228 -5.79 6.93 0.95
CA THR A 228 -5.94 7.85 2.09
C THR A 228 -6.38 9.26 1.71
N GLN A 229 -6.76 9.46 0.45
CA GLN A 229 -7.16 10.77 -0.07
C GLN A 229 -8.39 11.33 0.65
N ASP A 230 -9.35 10.48 0.98
CA ASP A 230 -10.64 10.86 1.60
C ASP A 230 -10.68 10.62 3.12
N GLY A 231 -9.54 10.24 3.73
CA GLY A 231 -9.44 9.95 5.16
C GLY A 231 -8.43 8.85 5.48
N PRO A 232 -8.41 8.33 6.72
CA PRO A 232 -7.69 7.09 7.03
C PRO A 232 -8.18 5.94 6.13
N PRO A 233 -7.31 4.98 5.78
CA PRO A 233 -7.70 3.88 4.91
C PRO A 233 -8.81 3.05 5.58
N ASP A 234 -9.70 2.46 4.79
CA ASP A 234 -10.70 1.50 5.29
C ASP A 234 -10.30 0.04 5.03
N ALA A 235 -11.16 -0.91 5.38
CA ALA A 235 -10.88 -2.34 5.17
C ALA A 235 -10.77 -2.72 3.68
N THR A 236 -11.50 -2.03 2.81
CA THR A 236 -11.47 -2.24 1.36
C THR A 236 -10.15 -1.71 0.78
N ASP A 237 -9.72 -0.54 1.23
CA ASP A 237 -8.42 0.03 0.88
C ASP A 237 -7.29 -0.91 1.26
N VAL A 238 -7.30 -1.43 2.50
CA VAL A 238 -6.30 -2.39 2.96
C VAL A 238 -6.31 -3.65 2.10
N LEU A 239 -7.47 -4.21 1.77
CA LEU A 239 -7.58 -5.36 0.87
C LEU A 239 -6.99 -5.07 -0.51
N ASN A 240 -7.23 -3.87 -1.06
CA ASN A 240 -6.70 -3.46 -2.35
C ASN A 240 -5.18 -3.24 -2.32
N LEU A 241 -4.63 -2.71 -1.22
CA LEU A 241 -3.19 -2.60 -1.01
C LEU A 241 -2.54 -4.00 -0.98
N LEU A 242 -3.16 -4.98 -0.31
CA LEU A 242 -2.69 -6.37 -0.33
C LEU A 242 -2.75 -6.99 -1.73
N ARG A 243 -3.83 -6.75 -2.49
CA ARG A 243 -3.96 -7.18 -3.89
C ARG A 243 -2.90 -6.54 -4.80
N GLY A 244 -2.49 -5.31 -4.50
CA GLY A 244 -1.38 -4.62 -5.15
C GLY A 244 0.01 -5.17 -4.77
N GLY A 245 0.10 -6.11 -3.83
CA GLY A 245 1.37 -6.62 -3.32
C GLY A 245 2.07 -5.65 -2.36
N HIS A 246 1.37 -4.62 -1.89
CA HIS A 246 1.94 -3.56 -1.05
C HIS A 246 1.93 -3.92 0.43
N PHE A 247 2.43 -5.11 0.80
CA PHE A 247 2.34 -5.65 2.16
C PHE A 247 3.00 -4.75 3.22
N LYS A 248 4.11 -4.09 2.87
CA LYS A 248 4.89 -3.34 3.84
C LYS A 248 4.27 -1.99 4.22
N VAL A 249 3.27 -1.51 3.48
CA VAL A 249 2.57 -0.24 3.80
C VAL A 249 1.83 -0.28 5.13
N LEU A 250 1.46 -1.48 5.60
CA LEU A 250 0.78 -1.65 6.88
C LEU A 250 1.76 -1.61 8.07
N ILE A 251 3.07 -1.61 7.83
CA ILE A 251 4.06 -1.51 8.91
C ILE A 251 4.03 -0.09 9.47
N GLY A 252 3.79 0.03 10.78
CA GLY A 252 3.61 1.30 11.47
C GLY A 252 2.15 1.74 11.62
N GLU A 253 1.22 1.11 10.89
CA GLU A 253 -0.21 1.35 11.09
C GLU A 253 -0.70 0.75 12.41
N GLU A 254 -1.72 1.35 13.00
CA GLU A 254 -2.36 0.86 14.22
C GLU A 254 -3.52 -0.07 13.88
N GLU A 255 -3.66 -1.17 14.64
CA GLU A 255 -4.92 -1.91 14.63
C GLU A 255 -6.07 -1.00 15.06
N SER A 256 -7.24 -1.25 14.48
CA SER A 256 -8.36 -0.35 14.61
C SER A 256 -9.65 -1.13 14.82
N HIS A 257 -10.79 -0.47 14.70
CA HIS A 257 -12.08 -1.15 14.76
C HIS A 257 -12.37 -1.99 13.49
N TYR A 258 -11.70 -1.68 12.37
CA TYR A 258 -11.84 -2.40 11.09
C TYR A 258 -10.63 -3.28 10.76
N LEU A 259 -9.45 -3.01 11.30
CA LEU A 259 -8.21 -3.74 11.00
C LEU A 259 -7.73 -4.51 12.24
N GLU A 260 -7.46 -5.81 12.08
CA GLU A 260 -6.79 -6.63 13.09
C GLU A 260 -5.77 -7.53 12.43
N VAL A 261 -4.62 -7.72 13.08
CA VAL A 261 -3.60 -8.62 12.58
C VAL A 261 -3.33 -9.79 13.52
N LYS A 262 -2.83 -10.89 12.94
CA LYS A 262 -2.33 -12.06 13.66
C LYS A 262 -1.02 -12.52 13.06
N THR A 263 -0.10 -12.96 13.90
CA THR A 263 1.21 -13.44 13.45
C THR A 263 1.14 -14.79 12.78
N GLN A 264 0.22 -15.67 13.20
CA GLN A 264 0.11 -17.04 12.71
C GLN A 264 -1.36 -17.42 12.53
N MET A 265 -1.58 -18.39 11.64
CA MET A 265 -2.90 -18.97 11.45
C MET A 265 -3.31 -19.76 12.70
N HIS A 266 -4.58 -19.62 13.08
CA HIS A 266 -5.21 -20.48 14.07
C HIS A 266 -4.99 -21.96 13.69
N PRO A 267 -4.51 -22.85 14.59
CA PRO A 267 -4.20 -24.24 14.26
C PRO A 267 -5.47 -25.10 14.10
N ILE A 268 -6.37 -24.73 13.17
CA ILE A 268 -7.70 -25.34 12.96
C ILE A 268 -7.64 -26.79 12.49
N SER A 269 -6.49 -27.24 11.99
CA SER A 269 -6.23 -28.63 11.59
C SER A 269 -5.60 -29.47 12.70
N ALA A 270 -5.24 -28.85 13.84
CA ALA A 270 -4.69 -29.60 14.96
C ALA A 270 -5.73 -30.60 15.51
N PRO A 271 -5.30 -31.80 15.92
CA PRO A 271 -6.20 -32.76 16.55
C PRO A 271 -6.58 -32.31 17.97
N GLY A 272 -7.61 -32.97 18.54
CA GLY A 272 -7.98 -32.80 19.94
C GLY A 272 -8.58 -31.43 20.26
N ASP A 273 -8.41 -30.99 21.50
CA ASP A 273 -9.05 -29.77 22.01
C ASP A 273 -8.39 -28.50 21.49
N THR A 274 -7.09 -28.52 21.18
CA THR A 274 -6.38 -27.39 20.55
C THR A 274 -7.03 -26.98 19.23
N GLY A 275 -7.30 -27.93 18.32
CA GLY A 275 -7.97 -27.59 17.07
C GLY A 275 -9.43 -27.20 17.24
N LYS A 276 -10.13 -27.74 18.24
CA LYS A 276 -11.51 -27.32 18.54
C LYS A 276 -11.56 -25.89 19.06
N GLN A 277 -10.62 -25.52 19.93
CA GLN A 277 -10.47 -24.18 20.48
C GLN A 277 -10.13 -23.19 19.36
N ALA A 278 -9.09 -23.46 18.57
CA ALA A 278 -8.68 -22.62 17.44
C ALA A 278 -9.81 -22.38 16.43
N LYS A 279 -10.66 -23.38 16.20
CA LYS A 279 -11.85 -23.28 15.35
C LYS A 279 -12.91 -22.31 15.91
N VAL A 280 -13.06 -22.27 17.23
CA VAL A 280 -13.99 -21.33 17.90
C VAL A 280 -13.40 -19.93 17.92
N GLU A 281 -12.11 -19.78 18.22
CA GLU A 281 -11.43 -18.48 18.25
C GLU A 281 -11.48 -17.78 16.89
N LEU A 282 -11.15 -18.49 15.80
CA LEU A 282 -11.26 -17.94 14.45
C LEU A 282 -12.69 -17.50 14.11
N ALA A 283 -13.71 -18.30 14.49
CA ALA A 283 -15.10 -17.93 14.27
C ALA A 283 -15.54 -16.73 15.12
N GLN A 284 -15.00 -16.58 16.33
CA GLN A 284 -15.22 -15.41 17.19
C GLN A 284 -14.58 -14.15 16.62
N ASP A 285 -13.37 -14.24 16.07
CA ASP A 285 -12.69 -13.12 15.41
C ASP A 285 -13.53 -12.58 14.25
N VAL A 286 -14.03 -13.47 13.38
CA VAL A 286 -14.86 -13.09 12.22
C VAL A 286 -16.24 -12.59 12.66
N ALA A 287 -16.92 -13.28 13.58
CA ALA A 287 -18.24 -12.88 14.04
C ALA A 287 -18.22 -11.53 14.78
N ARG A 288 -17.12 -11.21 15.46
CA ARG A 288 -16.92 -9.90 16.10
C ARG A 288 -16.98 -8.77 15.08
N PHE A 289 -16.39 -8.95 13.90
CA PHE A 289 -16.47 -8.00 12.80
C PHE A 289 -17.86 -7.96 12.15
N ALA A 290 -18.49 -9.10 11.93
CA ALA A 290 -19.86 -9.16 11.40
C ALA A 290 -20.89 -8.46 12.31
N ASN A 291 -20.61 -8.37 13.61
CA ASN A 291 -21.38 -7.62 14.61
C ASN A 291 -21.01 -6.14 14.75
N GLY A 292 -20.05 -5.66 13.95
CA GLY A 292 -19.65 -4.25 13.84
C GLY A 292 -20.54 -3.46 12.87
N ASP A 293 -20.22 -2.18 12.67
CA ASP A 293 -20.98 -1.24 11.84
C ASP A 293 -20.22 -0.73 10.60
N VAL A 294 -19.05 -1.31 10.33
CA VAL A 294 -18.16 -1.02 9.21
C VAL A 294 -17.71 -2.31 8.53
N ASP A 295 -17.18 -2.20 7.30
CA ASP A 295 -16.38 -3.27 6.69
C ASP A 295 -15.11 -3.48 7.53
N ALA A 296 -14.64 -4.72 7.63
CA ALA A 296 -13.48 -5.04 8.43
C ALA A 296 -12.63 -6.15 7.81
N ILE A 297 -11.38 -6.26 8.25
CA ILE A 297 -10.39 -7.18 7.73
C ILE A 297 -9.53 -7.76 8.86
N LEU A 298 -9.42 -9.08 8.88
CA LEU A 298 -8.45 -9.83 9.67
C LEU A 298 -7.30 -10.24 8.76
N ILE A 299 -6.07 -9.89 9.11
CA ILE A 299 -4.88 -10.25 8.33
C ILE A 299 -3.97 -11.17 9.12
N ILE A 300 -3.60 -12.29 8.52
CA ILE A 300 -2.70 -13.27 9.10
C ILE A 300 -1.36 -13.23 8.37
N GLY A 301 -0.30 -13.02 9.15
CA GLY A 301 1.06 -12.88 8.67
C GLY A 301 1.72 -11.56 9.10
N TYR A 302 1.22 -10.91 10.15
CA TYR A 302 1.86 -9.72 10.72
C TYR A 302 2.04 -9.84 12.23
N ARG A 303 3.07 -9.19 12.75
CA ARG A 303 3.37 -9.14 14.17
C ARG A 303 3.25 -7.71 14.67
N GLU A 304 2.59 -7.56 15.80
CA GLU A 304 2.55 -6.31 16.56
C GLU A 304 3.95 -5.86 17.01
N ALA A 305 4.15 -4.55 17.08
CA ALA A 305 5.36 -3.94 17.60
C ALA A 305 5.53 -4.25 19.09
N SER A 306 6.79 -4.43 19.52
CA SER A 306 7.10 -4.64 20.93
C SER A 306 6.88 -3.34 21.70
N GLY A 307 6.00 -3.34 22.72
CA GLY A 307 5.74 -2.15 23.53
C GLY A 307 4.28 -1.84 23.83
N GLY A 308 3.33 -2.60 23.30
CA GLY A 308 1.93 -2.61 23.76
C GLY A 308 1.03 -1.50 23.19
N GLY A 309 1.23 -1.11 21.93
CA GLY A 309 0.47 -0.03 21.29
C GLY A 309 -0.38 -0.45 20.09
N ASN A 310 -0.73 -1.73 19.93
CA ASN A 310 -1.49 -2.28 18.78
C ASN A 310 -0.95 -1.91 17.39
N MET A 311 0.26 -1.36 17.31
CA MET A 311 0.93 -0.98 16.08
C MET A 311 1.48 -2.22 15.40
N ILE A 312 1.33 -2.31 14.09
CA ILE A 312 1.88 -3.37 13.27
C ILE A 312 3.39 -3.15 13.14
N GLY A 313 4.19 -4.06 13.69
CA GLY A 313 5.65 -3.91 13.76
C GLY A 313 6.42 -4.56 12.61
N SER A 314 5.96 -5.73 12.14
CA SER A 314 6.67 -6.44 11.07
C SER A 314 5.79 -7.40 10.29
N LEU A 315 6.10 -7.56 9.00
CA LEU A 315 5.59 -8.61 8.13
C LEU A 315 6.23 -9.96 8.51
N THR A 316 5.41 -10.95 8.82
CA THR A 316 5.81 -12.32 9.15
C THR A 316 4.96 -13.32 8.34
N PRO A 317 5.25 -13.47 7.03
CA PRO A 317 4.49 -14.35 6.16
C PRO A 317 4.44 -15.78 6.72
N VAL A 318 3.36 -16.49 6.44
CA VAL A 318 3.13 -17.85 6.93
C VAL A 318 3.28 -18.81 5.76
N VAL A 319 3.85 -19.99 6.03
CA VAL A 319 4.00 -21.06 5.03
C VAL A 319 2.67 -21.31 4.33
N ASP A 320 2.69 -21.22 3.00
CA ASP A 320 1.51 -21.20 2.14
C ASP A 320 0.57 -22.39 2.36
N ALA A 321 1.15 -23.58 2.59
CA ALA A 321 0.43 -24.82 2.82
C ALA A 321 -0.45 -24.83 4.09
N VAL A 322 -0.24 -23.88 5.01
CA VAL A 322 -1.08 -23.72 6.22
C VAL A 322 -2.46 -23.15 5.86
N PHE A 323 -2.57 -22.40 4.76
CA PHE A 323 -3.80 -21.74 4.35
C PHE A 323 -4.67 -22.63 3.44
N ASN A 324 -5.58 -23.37 4.05
CA ASN A 324 -6.62 -24.11 3.34
C ASN A 324 -7.93 -23.30 3.28
N ILE A 325 -8.09 -22.47 2.25
CA ILE A 325 -9.25 -21.56 2.10
C ILE A 325 -10.59 -22.32 2.16
N PRO A 326 -10.82 -23.42 1.42
CA PRO A 326 -12.08 -24.17 1.53
C PRO A 326 -12.36 -24.69 2.94
N GLN A 327 -11.34 -25.12 3.68
CA GLN A 327 -11.51 -25.57 5.06
C GLN A 327 -11.90 -24.42 5.99
N ILE A 328 -11.31 -23.23 5.81
CA ILE A 328 -11.62 -22.03 6.58
C ILE A 328 -13.05 -21.58 6.30
N GLN A 329 -13.44 -21.50 5.02
CA GLN A 329 -14.80 -21.12 4.63
C GLN A 329 -15.86 -22.05 5.24
N ASN A 330 -15.71 -23.38 5.04
CA ASN A 330 -16.63 -24.38 5.59
C ASN A 330 -16.70 -24.32 7.13
N LEU A 331 -15.59 -24.00 7.78
CA LEU A 331 -15.53 -23.84 9.23
C LEU A 331 -16.35 -22.62 9.69
N LEU A 332 -16.19 -21.48 9.03
CA LEU A 332 -16.90 -20.25 9.36
C LEU A 332 -18.40 -20.39 9.10
N ASP A 333 -18.79 -20.95 7.94
CA ASP A 333 -20.20 -21.20 7.60
C ASP A 333 -20.89 -22.17 8.57
N ALA A 334 -20.15 -23.16 9.08
CA ALA A 334 -20.69 -24.13 10.03
C ALA A 334 -20.78 -23.59 11.47
N ARG A 335 -20.05 -22.53 11.80
CA ARG A 335 -19.95 -22.02 13.17
C ARG A 335 -20.62 -20.68 13.38
N ILE A 336 -20.73 -19.84 12.36
CA ILE A 336 -21.33 -18.52 12.47
C ILE A 336 -22.78 -18.59 11.97
N MET A 337 -23.71 -18.10 12.78
CA MET A 337 -25.14 -18.10 12.47
C MET A 337 -25.74 -16.70 12.68
N PRO A 338 -26.37 -16.09 11.66
CA PRO A 338 -26.42 -16.55 10.27
C PRO A 338 -25.02 -16.61 9.61
N PRO A 339 -24.83 -17.32 8.49
CA PRO A 339 -23.62 -17.20 7.69
C PRO A 339 -23.33 -15.74 7.34
N VAL A 340 -22.05 -15.37 7.23
CA VAL A 340 -21.64 -14.01 6.90
C VAL A 340 -21.78 -13.79 5.40
N ASP A 341 -22.67 -12.88 5.00
CA ASP A 341 -22.90 -12.58 3.59
C ASP A 341 -21.74 -11.77 3.02
N GLY A 342 -21.26 -12.19 1.85
CA GLY A 342 -20.16 -11.52 1.13
C GLY A 342 -18.78 -11.70 1.76
N LEU A 343 -18.59 -12.67 2.66
CA LEU A 343 -17.28 -12.98 3.22
C LEU A 343 -16.26 -13.28 2.11
N VAL A 344 -15.10 -12.60 2.15
CA VAL A 344 -14.01 -12.81 1.20
C VAL A 344 -12.79 -13.33 1.96
N ILE A 345 -12.23 -14.44 1.49
CA ILE A 345 -11.00 -15.04 2.03
C ILE A 345 -9.99 -15.12 0.90
N GLU A 346 -8.96 -14.30 0.97
CA GLU A 346 -7.92 -14.19 -0.06
C GLU A 346 -6.54 -14.47 0.52
N LYS A 347 -5.73 -15.15 -0.27
CA LYS A 347 -4.35 -15.48 0.05
C LYS A 347 -3.44 -14.77 -0.93
N PHE A 348 -2.43 -14.10 -0.41
CA PHE A 348 -1.48 -13.29 -1.18
C PHE A 348 -0.07 -13.86 -1.03
N PRO A 349 0.56 -14.34 -2.11
CA PRO A 349 1.94 -14.81 -2.06
C PRO A 349 2.88 -13.64 -1.78
N VAL A 350 3.77 -13.80 -0.81
CA VAL A 350 4.87 -12.87 -0.51
C VAL A 350 6.19 -13.42 -1.05
N THR A 351 6.36 -14.74 -0.96
CA THR A 351 7.46 -15.50 -1.56
C THR A 351 6.87 -16.73 -2.27
N ASP A 352 7.72 -17.57 -2.86
CA ASP A 352 7.29 -18.84 -3.47
C ASP A 352 6.69 -19.82 -2.45
N THR A 353 7.01 -19.67 -1.16
CA THR A 353 6.63 -20.61 -0.11
C THR A 353 5.78 -19.99 1.00
N ASP A 354 5.74 -18.67 1.09
CA ASP A 354 5.07 -17.95 2.17
C ASP A 354 4.06 -16.93 1.65
N SER A 355 2.96 -16.83 2.37
CA SER A 355 1.82 -16.02 2.02
C SER A 355 1.29 -15.22 3.22
N VAL A 356 0.48 -14.23 2.93
CA VAL A 356 -0.41 -13.54 3.87
C VAL A 356 -1.84 -13.99 3.55
N LEU A 357 -2.68 -14.14 4.57
CA LEU A 357 -4.12 -14.39 4.39
C LEU A 357 -4.91 -13.17 4.87
N ALA A 358 -5.86 -12.71 4.07
CA ALA A 358 -6.88 -11.75 4.51
C ALA A 358 -8.24 -12.43 4.58
N ILE A 359 -8.98 -12.12 5.65
CA ILE A 359 -10.40 -12.44 5.79
C ILE A 359 -11.13 -11.10 5.88
N PHE A 360 -11.73 -10.68 4.77
CA PHE A 360 -12.52 -9.47 4.68
C PHE A 360 -13.99 -9.79 5.00
N VAL A 361 -14.52 -9.05 5.97
CA VAL A 361 -15.86 -9.18 6.52
C VAL A 361 -16.63 -7.92 6.17
N PRO A 362 -17.54 -7.96 5.17
CA PRO A 362 -18.34 -6.80 4.85
C PRO A 362 -19.27 -6.42 6.00
N LYS A 363 -19.63 -5.14 6.07
CA LYS A 363 -20.67 -4.63 6.96
C LYS A 363 -21.96 -5.40 6.73
N GLN A 364 -22.44 -6.06 7.77
CA GLN A 364 -23.66 -6.84 7.71
C GLN A 364 -24.90 -5.96 7.98
N PRO A 365 -26.07 -6.27 7.38
CA PRO A 365 -27.31 -5.57 7.67
C PRO A 365 -27.65 -5.63 9.17
N SER A 366 -28.12 -4.51 9.72
CA SER A 366 -28.43 -4.40 11.15
C SER A 366 -29.47 -5.41 11.65
N GLU A 367 -30.37 -5.81 10.77
CA GLU A 367 -31.45 -6.79 10.98
C GLU A 367 -30.95 -8.24 11.04
N MET A 368 -29.76 -8.52 10.49
CA MET A 368 -29.11 -9.83 10.55
C MET A 368 -28.28 -10.00 11.83
N GLN A 369 -27.97 -8.89 12.51
CA GLN A 369 -27.27 -8.92 13.78
C GLN A 369 -28.20 -9.33 14.94
N PRO A 370 -27.70 -10.08 15.94
CA PRO A 370 -26.30 -10.47 16.10
C PRO A 370 -25.93 -11.81 15.43
N TYR A 371 -24.70 -11.89 14.93
CA TYR A 371 -24.01 -13.10 14.49
C TYR A 371 -23.54 -13.89 15.72
N LEU A 372 -24.00 -15.13 15.80
CA LEU A 372 -23.73 -16.07 16.89
C LEU A 372 -22.63 -17.03 16.49
N VAL A 373 -21.73 -17.38 17.42
CA VAL A 373 -20.75 -18.44 17.22
C VAL A 373 -21.16 -19.68 17.98
N HIS A 374 -21.27 -20.82 17.28
CA HIS A 374 -21.54 -22.12 17.85
C HIS A 374 -20.27 -22.72 18.50
N GLY A 375 -20.41 -23.13 19.77
CA GLY A 375 -19.32 -23.52 20.65
C GLY A 375 -18.88 -22.36 21.54
N ALA A 376 -18.49 -22.69 22.78
CA ALA A 376 -17.82 -21.77 23.68
C ALA A 376 -16.55 -22.41 24.25
N ILE A 377 -15.58 -21.57 24.62
CA ILE A 377 -14.38 -21.98 25.34
C ILE A 377 -14.63 -21.65 26.81
N VAL A 378 -14.79 -22.69 27.64
CA VAL A 378 -15.00 -22.56 29.08
C VAL A 378 -13.88 -23.32 29.78
N GLU A 379 -13.08 -22.61 30.58
CA GLU A 379 -11.93 -23.18 31.32
C GLU A 379 -10.97 -24.00 30.43
N GLY A 380 -10.73 -23.56 29.20
CA GLY A 380 -9.85 -24.23 28.23
C GLY A 380 -10.44 -25.48 27.57
N LYS A 381 -11.73 -25.78 27.79
CA LYS A 381 -12.46 -26.85 27.10
C LYS A 381 -13.50 -26.28 26.15
N THR A 382 -13.65 -26.92 25.00
CA THR A 382 -14.69 -26.54 24.03
C THR A 382 -16.00 -27.25 24.37
N GLU A 383 -17.03 -26.49 24.73
CA GLU A 383 -18.37 -27.00 24.96
C GLU A 383 -19.27 -26.69 23.76
N GLY A 384 -19.77 -27.73 23.10
CA GLY A 384 -20.56 -27.60 21.86
C GLY A 384 -22.01 -27.18 22.04
N ALA A 385 -22.55 -27.20 23.27
CA ALA A 385 -23.94 -26.84 23.54
C ALA A 385 -24.16 -25.33 23.77
N PHE A 386 -23.09 -24.55 23.77
CA PHE A 386 -23.12 -23.12 24.04
C PHE A 386 -22.96 -22.32 22.76
N PHE A 387 -23.53 -21.13 22.74
CA PHE A 387 -23.25 -20.14 21.71
C PHE A 387 -22.74 -18.87 22.37
N SER A 388 -21.93 -18.11 21.64
CA SER A 388 -21.42 -16.81 22.08
C SER A 388 -21.85 -15.71 21.12
N ILE A 389 -22.14 -14.53 21.68
CA ILE A 389 -22.38 -13.31 20.91
C ILE A 389 -21.25 -12.36 21.24
N VAL A 390 -20.29 -12.26 20.33
CA VAL A 390 -19.10 -11.44 20.51
C VAL A 390 -19.30 -10.13 19.77
N ARG A 391 -19.15 -9.00 20.45
CA ARG A 391 -19.17 -7.67 19.85
C ARG A 391 -17.87 -6.95 20.14
N ARG A 392 -17.45 -6.09 19.22
CA ARG A 392 -16.28 -5.24 19.40
C ARG A 392 -16.65 -4.02 20.26
N ARG A 393 -15.76 -3.60 21.16
CA ARG A 393 -15.83 -2.32 21.89
C ARG A 393 -14.44 -1.72 21.96
N GLY A 394 -14.15 -0.79 21.04
CA GLY A 394 -12.78 -0.34 20.80
C GLY A 394 -11.94 -1.50 20.27
N GLU A 395 -10.85 -1.82 20.95
CA GLU A 395 -9.97 -2.96 20.62
C GLU A 395 -10.39 -4.26 21.32
N GLY A 396 -11.24 -4.16 22.35
CA GLY A 396 -11.68 -5.29 23.15
C GLY A 396 -12.92 -6.00 22.62
N SER A 397 -13.09 -7.24 23.08
CA SER A 397 -14.31 -8.03 22.86
C SER A 397 -15.21 -7.97 24.08
N ILE A 398 -16.50 -7.71 23.87
CA ILE A 398 -17.54 -7.87 24.89
C ILE A 398 -18.49 -9.00 24.50
N THR A 399 -18.79 -9.88 25.45
CA THR A 399 -19.83 -10.88 25.27
C THR A 399 -21.19 -10.29 25.64
N THR A 400 -22.22 -10.57 24.84
CA THR A 400 -23.59 -10.19 25.21
C THR A 400 -24.02 -11.00 26.43
N SER A 401 -24.55 -10.34 27.45
CA SER A 401 -24.93 -11.02 28.69
C SER A 401 -26.18 -11.89 28.50
N PRO A 402 -26.35 -12.97 29.29
CA PRO A 402 -27.59 -13.76 29.27
C PRO A 402 -28.86 -12.91 29.47
N GLN A 403 -28.78 -11.84 30.27
CA GLN A 403 -29.89 -10.92 30.51
C GLN A 403 -30.28 -10.16 29.25
N GLN A 404 -29.30 -9.69 28.46
CA GLN A 404 -29.55 -9.03 27.18
C GLN A 404 -30.18 -9.98 26.16
N ILE A 405 -29.66 -11.21 26.06
CA ILE A 405 -30.23 -12.26 25.19
C ILE A 405 -31.69 -12.54 25.56
N HIS A 406 -31.96 -12.74 26.85
CA HIS A 406 -33.33 -12.95 27.34
C HIS A 406 -34.25 -11.78 27.00
N ALA A 407 -33.77 -10.52 27.13
CA ALA A 407 -34.54 -9.34 26.76
C ALA A 407 -34.93 -9.31 25.28
N TYR A 408 -34.01 -9.65 24.36
CA TYR A 408 -34.31 -9.76 22.93
C TYR A 408 -35.37 -10.82 22.64
N ILE A 409 -35.24 -12.00 23.25
CA ILE A 409 -36.21 -13.11 23.07
C ILE A 409 -37.60 -12.70 23.56
N VAL A 410 -37.70 -12.05 24.73
CA VAL A 410 -38.98 -11.59 25.28
C VAL A 410 -39.60 -10.51 24.40
N ALA A 411 -38.81 -9.55 23.91
CA ALA A 411 -39.27 -8.51 23.00
C ALA A 411 -39.83 -9.10 21.69
N GLY A 412 -39.10 -10.02 21.07
CA GLY A 412 -39.54 -10.73 19.86
C GLY A 412 -40.83 -11.54 20.09
N LYS A 413 -40.90 -12.32 21.18
CA LYS A 413 -42.13 -13.05 21.55
C LYS A 413 -43.34 -12.13 21.73
N ARG A 414 -43.13 -10.95 22.35
CA ARG A 414 -44.21 -9.96 22.54
C ARG A 414 -44.64 -9.34 21.21
N TYR A 415 -43.70 -8.98 20.35
CA TYR A 415 -43.98 -8.41 19.03
C TYR A 415 -44.81 -9.37 18.17
N LEU A 416 -44.38 -10.63 18.08
CA LEU A 416 -45.06 -11.67 17.30
C LEU A 416 -46.49 -11.92 17.81
N ARG A 417 -46.69 -11.99 19.14
CA ARG A 417 -48.03 -12.15 19.74
C ARG A 417 -48.95 -10.94 19.53
N GLY A 418 -48.40 -9.73 19.40
CA GLY A 418 -49.17 -8.52 19.16
C GLY A 418 -49.70 -8.39 17.73
N HIS A 419 -49.11 -9.11 16.79
CA HIS A 419 -49.52 -9.14 15.39
C HIS A 419 -50.73 -10.06 15.15
N ASP A 420 -50.90 -11.12 15.95
CA ASP A 420 -52.05 -12.04 15.89
C ASP A 420 -53.38 -11.41 16.35
N LEU A 421 -53.37 -10.21 16.94
CA LEU A 421 -54.55 -9.52 17.46
C LEU A 421 -55.08 -8.40 16.55
N ARG A 422 -54.53 -8.26 15.33
CA ARG A 422 -54.91 -7.20 14.35
C ARG A 422 -55.37 -7.72 12.98
N THR A 423 -55.59 -9.02 12.83
CA THR A 423 -56.38 -9.63 11.73
C THR A 423 -57.66 -10.19 12.30
#